data_AF-A0A4Y6RER1-F1
#
_entry.id   AF-A0A4Y6RER1-F1
#
_cell.length_a   1.000
_cell.length_b   1.000
_cell.length_c   1.000
_cell.angle_alpha   90.00
_cell.angle_beta   90.00
_cell.angle_gamma   90.00
#
_symmetry.space_group_name_H-M   'P 1'
#
loop_
_entity.id
_entity.type
_entity.pdbx_description
1 polymer ?
#
loop_
_entity_poly.entity_id
_entity_poly.type
_entity_poly.pdbx_seq_one_letter_code
_entity_poly.pdbx_strand_id
1 'polypeptide(L)'
;MTVLAHTHPLVLQLENDLLPLFRAALPPLAAAAPQVLASVFAFSSGTASAFEDYHFGISCLLADVSEVPEDAPEEVALLVSVTGLDASARLSAQVVWGQPSGLLEAHAEFQAGDLPALHAALPGLLASLQQAASRGAPAI
;
A
#
# COMPACT_ATOMS: atom_id res chain seq x y z
N MET A 1 9.46 10.51 26.63
CA MET A 1 10.00 10.74 25.28
C MET A 1 9.08 10.01 24.32
N THR A 2 8.27 10.73 23.55
CA THR A 2 7.45 10.16 22.48
C THR A 2 8.37 10.00 21.27
N VAL A 3 8.87 8.79 21.09
CA VAL A 3 9.57 8.37 19.87
C VAL A 3 8.49 8.41 18.76
N LEU A 4 8.82 8.88 17.56
CA LEU A 4 7.85 8.97 16.44
C LEU A 4 7.76 7.58 15.78
N ALA A 5 6.62 7.14 15.23
CA ALA A 5 6.50 5.82 14.57
C ALA A 5 7.64 5.53 13.58
N HIS A 6 8.06 6.53 12.80
CA HIS A 6 9.17 6.42 11.85
C HIS A 6 10.54 6.18 12.49
N THR A 7 10.65 6.30 13.81
CA THR A 7 11.87 5.97 14.57
C THR A 7 11.81 4.60 15.24
N HIS A 8 10.70 3.87 15.12
CA HIS A 8 10.59 2.50 15.62
C HIS A 8 11.50 1.56 14.81
N PRO A 9 12.31 0.68 15.44
CA PRO A 9 13.28 -0.16 14.73
C PRO A 9 12.67 -1.02 13.61
N LEU A 10 11.49 -1.59 13.86
CA LEU A 10 10.76 -2.37 12.84
C LEU A 10 10.31 -1.50 11.66
N VAL A 11 9.85 -0.27 11.91
CA VAL A 11 9.42 0.65 10.84
C VAL A 11 10.62 1.06 9.99
N LEU A 12 11.73 1.42 10.64
CA LEU A 12 12.98 1.74 9.94
C LEU A 12 13.48 0.56 9.08
N GLN A 13 13.39 -0.67 9.58
CA GLN A 13 13.74 -1.85 8.81
C GLN A 13 12.84 -2.00 7.57
N LEU A 14 11.52 -1.90 7.76
CA LEU A 14 10.56 -2.01 6.68
C LEU A 14 10.70 -0.92 5.62
N GLU A 15 10.96 0.33 6.02
CA GLU A 15 11.18 1.40 5.05
C GLU A 15 12.42 1.16 4.19
N ASN A 16 13.52 0.71 4.82
CA ASN A 16 14.75 0.39 4.12
C ASN A 16 14.59 -0.80 3.16
N ASP A 17 13.79 -1.79 3.55
CA ASP A 17 13.57 -2.99 2.75
C ASP A 17 12.56 -2.74 1.61
N LEU A 18 11.48 -1.99 1.86
CA LEU A 18 10.31 -1.96 0.98
C LEU A 18 10.23 -0.71 0.11
N LEU A 19 10.62 0.47 0.59
CA LEU A 19 10.55 1.68 -0.23
C LEU A 19 11.40 1.59 -1.50
N PRO A 20 12.62 1.00 -1.50
CA PRO A 20 13.37 0.80 -2.73
C PRO A 20 12.64 -0.11 -3.73
N LEU A 21 11.97 -1.17 -3.24
CA LEU A 21 11.20 -2.09 -4.08
C LEU A 21 10.00 -1.40 -4.71
N PHE A 22 9.26 -0.59 -3.94
CA PHE A 22 8.13 0.15 -4.48
C PHE A 22 8.56 1.20 -5.50
N ARG A 23 9.66 1.92 -5.24
CA ARG A 23 10.23 2.88 -6.20
C ARG A 23 10.67 2.19 -7.49
N ALA A 24 11.28 1.00 -7.38
CA ALA A 24 11.67 0.19 -8.54
C ALA A 24 10.46 -0.35 -9.33
N ALA A 25 9.29 -0.48 -8.70
CA ALA A 25 8.05 -0.89 -9.36
C ALA A 25 7.32 0.25 -10.08
N LEU A 26 7.67 1.53 -9.83
CA LEU A 26 7.01 2.66 -10.50
C LEU A 26 7.20 2.66 -12.03
N PRO A 27 8.42 2.49 -12.60
CA PRO A 27 8.59 2.48 -14.05
C PRO A 27 7.76 1.42 -14.80
N PRO A 28 7.74 0.12 -14.40
CA PRO A 28 6.91 -0.86 -15.09
C PRO A 28 5.41 -0.60 -14.90
N LEU A 29 5.00 -0.03 -13.77
CA LEU A 29 3.61 0.33 -13.53
C LEU A 29 3.16 1.50 -14.43
N ALA A 30 3.97 2.55 -14.53
CA ALA A 30 3.72 3.67 -15.44
C ALA A 30 3.72 3.23 -16.92
N ALA A 31 4.54 2.23 -17.29
CA ALA A 31 4.54 1.69 -18.64
C ALA A 31 3.27 0.89 -18.97
N ALA A 32 2.68 0.20 -17.99
CA ALA A 32 1.48 -0.61 -18.19
C ALA A 32 0.17 0.18 -18.05
N ALA A 33 0.17 1.21 -17.21
CA ALA A 33 -0.96 2.09 -16.98
C ALA A 33 -0.51 3.56 -17.12
N PRO A 34 -0.20 4.04 -18.35
CA PRO A 34 0.27 5.41 -18.55
C PRO A 34 -0.73 6.50 -18.16
N GLN A 35 -2.01 6.13 -17.99
CA GLN A 35 -3.10 6.99 -17.55
C GLN A 35 -3.13 7.23 -16.04
N VAL A 36 -2.38 6.48 -15.23
CA VAL A 36 -2.41 6.63 -13.76
C VAL A 36 -1.21 7.43 -13.26
N LEU A 37 -1.41 8.20 -12.19
CA LEU A 37 -0.32 8.84 -11.46
C LEU A 37 0.08 7.94 -10.28
N ALA A 38 1.19 7.24 -10.45
CA ALA A 38 1.73 6.33 -9.44
C ALA A 38 2.73 7.04 -8.52
N SER A 39 2.55 6.92 -7.20
CA SER A 39 3.46 7.49 -6.21
C SER A 39 3.67 6.56 -5.02
N VAL A 40 4.87 6.61 -4.44
CA VAL A 40 5.20 5.88 -3.21
C VAL A 40 4.88 6.75 -2.01
N PHE A 41 4.20 6.20 -1.02
CA PHE A 41 3.88 6.89 0.23
C PHE A 41 4.36 6.10 1.45
N ALA A 42 4.57 6.83 2.55
CA ALA A 42 4.78 6.28 3.88
C ALA A 42 4.25 7.28 4.92
N PHE A 43 3.39 6.83 5.83
CA PHE A 43 2.81 7.67 6.88
C PHE A 43 2.40 6.85 8.11
N SER A 44 2.43 7.49 9.28
CA SER A 44 1.86 6.96 10.51
C SER A 44 0.38 7.32 10.61
N SER A 45 -0.46 6.41 11.10
CA SER A 45 -1.85 6.69 11.47
C SER A 45 -2.14 6.22 12.90
N GLY A 46 -3.18 6.78 13.51
CA GLY A 46 -3.53 6.52 14.92
C GLY A 46 -4.05 7.75 15.66
N THR A 47 -4.85 7.52 16.70
CA THR A 47 -5.46 8.55 17.56
C THR A 47 -5.00 8.47 19.02
N ALA A 48 -4.41 7.36 19.48
CA ALA A 48 -4.01 7.19 20.88
C ALA A 48 -2.49 7.25 21.12
N SER A 49 -1.65 6.90 20.14
CA SER A 49 -0.20 7.04 20.24
C SER A 49 0.46 7.23 18.86
N ALA A 50 1.70 7.70 18.84
CA ALA A 50 2.51 7.79 17.62
C ALA A 50 2.98 6.41 17.10
N PHE A 51 2.45 5.29 17.60
CA PHE A 51 2.89 3.92 17.33
C PHE A 51 1.75 2.94 17.04
N GLU A 52 0.53 3.44 16.83
CA GLU A 52 -0.59 2.52 16.58
C GLU A 52 -0.38 1.82 15.24
N ASP A 53 -0.35 2.59 14.16
CA ASP A 53 -0.25 2.05 12.82
C ASP A 53 0.76 2.82 11.96
N TYR A 54 1.47 2.09 11.10
CA TYR A 54 2.33 2.66 10.08
C TYR A 54 2.01 2.05 8.72
N HIS A 55 1.91 2.88 7.71
CA HIS A 55 1.48 2.50 6.38
C HIS A 55 2.50 2.94 5.34
N PHE A 56 2.77 2.09 4.37
CA PHE A 56 3.57 2.44 3.20
C PHE A 56 3.15 1.62 2.00
N GLY A 57 3.45 2.11 0.81
CA GLY A 57 3.01 1.43 -0.40
C GLY A 57 3.07 2.31 -1.64
N ILE A 58 2.26 1.92 -2.63
CA ILE A 58 2.11 2.62 -3.92
C ILE A 58 0.64 3.00 -4.06
N SER A 59 0.35 4.29 -4.25
CA SER A 59 -0.97 4.76 -4.68
C SER A 59 -0.92 5.03 -6.19
N CYS A 60 -1.94 4.57 -6.91
CA CYS A 60 -2.16 4.86 -8.31
C CYS A 60 -3.45 5.65 -8.45
N LEU A 61 -3.33 6.97 -8.64
CA LEU A 61 -4.47 7.83 -8.91
C LEU A 61 -4.93 7.62 -10.34
N LEU A 62 -6.21 7.30 -10.53
CA LEU A 62 -6.80 7.11 -11.84
C LEU A 62 -7.10 8.49 -12.44
N ALA A 63 -6.40 8.89 -13.50
CA ALA A 63 -6.77 10.09 -14.22
C ALA A 63 -8.05 9.81 -15.01
N ASP A 64 -9.17 10.43 -14.63
CA ASP A 64 -9.92 11.42 -15.41
C ASP A 64 -11.22 11.74 -14.65
N VAL A 65 -11.09 12.48 -13.53
CA VAL A 65 -12.20 12.90 -12.64
C VAL A 65 -13.32 13.69 -13.35
N SER A 66 -13.18 13.98 -14.65
CA SER A 66 -14.18 14.71 -15.42
C SER A 66 -15.31 13.81 -15.96
N GLU A 67 -15.08 12.49 -16.08
CA GLU A 67 -16.08 11.52 -16.59
C GLU A 67 -16.29 10.30 -15.67
N VAL A 68 -15.67 10.30 -14.49
CA VAL A 68 -15.77 9.21 -13.51
C VAL A 68 -17.14 9.31 -12.80
N PRO A 69 -17.97 8.24 -12.82
CA PRO A 69 -19.21 8.19 -12.04
C PRO A 69 -18.92 8.50 -10.56
N GLU A 70 -19.83 9.18 -9.86
CA GLU A 70 -19.67 9.47 -8.41
C GLU A 70 -19.40 8.21 -7.55
N ASP A 71 -19.72 7.02 -8.07
CA ASP A 71 -19.56 5.73 -7.41
C ASP A 71 -18.29 4.95 -7.82
N ALA A 72 -17.41 5.55 -8.63
CA ALA A 72 -16.17 4.91 -9.07
C ALA A 72 -14.97 5.34 -8.20
N PRO A 73 -14.06 4.41 -7.87
CA PRO A 73 -12.91 4.72 -7.03
C PRO A 73 -11.92 5.65 -7.74
N GLU A 74 -11.38 6.62 -7.02
CA GLU A 74 -10.40 7.58 -7.55
C GLU A 74 -8.98 7.00 -7.63
N GLU A 75 -8.71 5.92 -6.88
CA GLU A 75 -7.40 5.31 -6.81
C GLU A 75 -7.46 3.80 -6.59
N VAL A 76 -6.37 3.14 -6.92
CA VAL A 76 -6.04 1.80 -6.43
C VAL A 76 -4.67 1.84 -5.79
N ALA A 77 -4.54 1.28 -4.59
CA ALA A 77 -3.32 1.34 -3.82
C ALA A 77 -2.87 -0.04 -3.35
N LEU A 78 -1.57 -0.32 -3.47
CA LEU A 78 -0.91 -1.32 -2.64
C LEU A 78 -0.61 -0.66 -1.31
N LEU A 79 -1.19 -1.20 -0.23
CA LEU A 79 -1.03 -0.73 1.13
C LEU A 79 -0.42 -1.85 1.97
N VAL A 80 0.78 -1.62 2.50
CA VAL A 80 1.37 -2.47 3.54
C VAL A 80 1.30 -1.73 4.86
N SER A 81 0.69 -2.36 5.85
CA SER A 81 0.44 -1.77 7.17
C SER A 81 1.11 -2.58 8.26
N VAL A 82 1.63 -1.87 9.26
CA VAL A 82 2.13 -2.45 10.49
C VAL A 82 1.29 -1.91 11.63
N THR A 83 0.64 -2.79 12.37
CA THR A 83 -0.24 -2.41 13.48
C THR A 83 0.26 -2.98 14.79
N GLY A 84 0.03 -2.30 15.90
CA GLY A 84 0.35 -2.79 17.24
C GLY A 84 1.84 -2.86 17.55
N LEU A 85 2.61 -1.85 17.10
CA LEU A 85 4.07 -1.77 17.27
C LEU A 85 4.52 -1.92 18.74
N ASP A 86 3.72 -1.39 19.69
CA ASP A 86 4.07 -1.38 21.12
C ASP A 86 3.84 -2.73 21.84
N ALA A 87 3.14 -3.70 21.23
CA ALA A 87 2.75 -4.94 21.91
C ALA A 87 3.01 -6.20 21.09
N SER A 88 2.45 -6.30 19.89
CA SER A 88 2.54 -7.49 19.04
C SER A 88 2.29 -7.06 17.61
N ALA A 89 3.36 -6.59 16.97
CA ALA A 89 3.27 -6.05 15.63
C ALA A 89 2.69 -7.09 14.66
N ARG A 90 1.75 -6.65 13.83
CA ARG A 90 1.16 -7.44 12.74
C ARG A 90 1.37 -6.72 11.43
N LEU A 91 1.61 -7.50 10.38
CA LEU A 91 1.79 -6.97 9.03
C LEU A 91 0.58 -7.38 8.20
N SER A 92 0.03 -6.44 7.44
CA SER A 92 -0.93 -6.72 6.38
C SER A 92 -0.47 -6.06 5.10
N ALA A 93 -0.75 -6.69 3.97
CA ALA A 93 -0.47 -6.15 2.66
C ALA A 93 -1.68 -6.39 1.76
N GLN A 94 -2.23 -5.31 1.20
CA GLN A 94 -3.45 -5.37 0.42
C GLN A 94 -3.36 -4.49 -0.83
N VAL A 95 -4.01 -4.91 -1.90
CA VAL A 95 -4.33 -4.07 -3.06
C VAL A 95 -5.80 -3.72 -2.94
N VAL A 96 -6.11 -2.44 -2.79
CA VAL A 96 -7.44 -1.94 -2.44
C VAL A 96 -7.82 -0.75 -3.32
N TRP A 97 -9.08 -0.70 -3.72
CA TRP A 97 -9.67 0.47 -4.36
C TRP A 97 -10.02 1.53 -3.32
N GLY A 98 -9.74 2.79 -3.65
CA GLY A 98 -10.14 3.93 -2.86
C GLY A 98 -11.66 4.00 -2.64
N GLN A 99 -12.06 4.93 -1.78
CA GLN A 99 -13.49 5.23 -1.62
C GLN A 99 -14.07 5.77 -2.94
N PRO A 100 -15.37 5.53 -3.22
CA PRO A 100 -16.35 4.86 -2.36
C PRO A 100 -16.33 3.33 -2.42
N SER A 101 -15.58 2.71 -3.35
CA SER A 101 -15.63 1.26 -3.59
C SER A 101 -15.12 0.44 -2.39
N GLY A 102 -13.91 0.74 -1.90
CA GLY A 102 -13.27 -0.03 -0.82
C GLY A 102 -13.02 -1.51 -1.14
N LEU A 103 -13.17 -1.94 -2.40
CA LEU A 103 -13.01 -3.34 -2.80
C LEU A 103 -11.54 -3.79 -2.73
N LEU A 104 -11.34 -5.04 -2.30
CA LEU A 104 -10.02 -5.67 -2.23
C LEU A 104 -9.74 -6.48 -3.50
N GLU A 105 -8.63 -6.18 -4.17
CA GLU A 105 -8.12 -6.98 -5.31
C GLU A 105 -7.23 -8.14 -4.82
N ALA A 106 -6.46 -7.90 -3.76
CA ALA A 106 -5.60 -8.89 -3.14
C ALA A 106 -5.34 -8.53 -1.68
N HIS A 107 -5.15 -9.54 -0.83
CA HIS A 107 -4.88 -9.37 0.59
C HIS A 107 -3.98 -10.49 1.10
N ALA A 108 -3.04 -10.14 1.98
CA ALA A 108 -2.20 -11.07 2.70
C ALA A 108 -1.91 -10.55 4.11
N GLU A 109 -1.93 -11.44 5.10
CA GLU A 109 -1.62 -11.13 6.49
C GLU A 109 -0.41 -11.94 6.94
N PHE A 110 0.44 -11.30 7.73
CA PHE A 110 1.67 -11.89 8.25
C PHE A 110 1.86 -11.51 9.71
N GLN A 111 2.55 -12.36 10.45
CA GLN A 111 3.11 -11.98 11.74
C GLN A 111 4.30 -11.04 11.50
N ALA A 112 4.57 -10.06 12.38
CA ALA A 112 5.67 -9.11 12.14
C ALA A 112 7.07 -9.74 12.00
N GLY A 113 7.27 -10.94 12.55
CA GLY A 113 8.50 -11.71 12.37
C GLY A 113 8.68 -12.32 10.98
N ASP A 114 7.64 -12.31 10.14
CA ASP A 114 7.62 -13.00 8.85
C ASP A 114 7.82 -12.05 7.65
N LEU A 115 8.83 -11.19 7.77
CA LEU A 115 9.29 -10.37 6.65
C LEU A 115 9.63 -11.19 5.40
N PRO A 116 10.20 -12.41 5.48
CA PRO A 116 10.41 -13.24 4.31
C PRO A 116 9.11 -13.59 3.57
N ALA A 117 8.01 -13.92 4.29
CA ALA A 117 6.73 -14.17 3.65
C ALA A 117 6.14 -12.92 2.99
N LEU A 118 6.28 -11.74 3.62
CA LEU A 118 5.91 -10.48 3.00
C LEU A 118 6.67 -10.28 1.68
N HIS A 119 7.99 -10.42 1.69
CA HIS A 119 8.82 -10.32 0.50
C HIS A 119 8.42 -11.32 -0.61
N ALA A 120 8.03 -12.54 -0.22
CA ALA A 120 7.56 -13.56 -1.16
C ALA A 120 6.19 -13.21 -1.78
N ALA A 121 5.31 -12.52 -1.04
CA ALA A 121 3.99 -12.11 -1.51
C ALA A 121 4.02 -10.85 -2.38
N LEU A 122 5.00 -9.96 -2.18
CA LEU A 122 5.10 -8.66 -2.86
C LEU A 122 5.04 -8.74 -4.39
N PRO A 123 5.73 -9.66 -5.09
CA PRO A 123 5.61 -9.75 -6.54
C PRO A 123 4.19 -10.01 -7.02
N GLY A 124 3.44 -10.86 -6.32
CA GLY A 124 2.04 -11.14 -6.63
C GLY A 124 1.13 -9.94 -6.39
N LEU A 125 1.35 -9.22 -5.28
CA LEU A 125 0.63 -7.99 -4.95
C LEU A 125 0.91 -6.87 -5.96
N LEU A 126 2.17 -6.69 -6.38
CA LEU A 126 2.54 -5.70 -7.40
C LEU A 126 1.93 -6.04 -8.76
N ALA A 127 1.89 -7.33 -9.13
CA ALA A 127 1.21 -7.76 -10.35
C ALA A 127 -0.30 -7.48 -10.30
N SER A 128 -0.94 -7.74 -9.15
CA SER A 128 -2.36 -7.41 -8.93
C SER A 128 -2.62 -5.90 -9.02
N LEU A 129 -1.78 -5.08 -8.39
CA LEU A 129 -1.85 -3.62 -8.49
C LEU A 129 -1.73 -3.15 -9.95
N GLN A 130 -0.73 -3.66 -10.67
CA GLN A 130 -0.52 -3.31 -12.07
C GLN A 130 -1.71 -3.68 -12.94
N GLN A 131 -2.29 -4.88 -12.75
CA GLN A 131 -3.50 -5.31 -13.46
C GLN A 131 -4.70 -4.43 -13.14
N ALA A 132 -4.93 -4.12 -11.87
CA ALA A 132 -6.02 -3.26 -11.42
C ALA A 132 -5.88 -1.84 -11.97
N ALA A 133 -4.69 -1.22 -11.85
CA ALA A 133 -4.40 0.11 -12.37
C ALA A 133 -4.55 0.19 -13.90
N SER A 134 -4.13 -0.87 -14.61
CA SER A 134 -4.30 -0.94 -16.08
C SER A 134 -5.78 -1.05 -16.48
N ARG A 135 -6.59 -1.74 -15.67
CA ARG A 135 -8.03 -1.90 -15.87
C ARG A 135 -8.82 -0.63 -15.55
N GLY A 136 -8.39 0.13 -14.53
CA GLY A 136 -8.98 1.41 -14.15
C GLY A 136 -10.34 1.33 -13.44
N ALA A 137 -10.83 0.14 -13.11
CA ALA A 137 -12.04 -0.07 -12.31
C ALA A 137 -12.00 -1.45 -11.61
N PRO A 138 -12.75 -1.68 -10.52
CA PRO A 138 -12.84 -2.98 -9.87
C PRO A 138 -13.33 -4.09 -10.81
N ALA A 139 -12.83 -5.31 -10.62
CA ALA A 139 -13.39 -6.48 -11.30
C ALA A 139 -14.71 -6.86 -10.61
N ILE A 140 -15.83 -6.73 -11.31
CA ILE A 140 -17.18 -7.09 -10.84
C ILE A 140 -17.32 -8.60 -10.74
#